data_AF-A0A8S9SXF7-F1
#
_entry.id   AF-A0A8S9SXF7-F1
#
_cell.length_a   1.000
_cell.length_b   1.000
_cell.length_c   1.000
_cell.angle_alpha   90.00
_cell.angle_beta   90.00
_cell.angle_gamma   90.00
#
_symmetry.space_group_name_H-M   'P 1'
#
loop_
_entity.id
_entity.type
_entity.pdbx_description
1 polymer ?
#
loop_
_entity_poly.entity_id
_entity_poly.type
_entity_poly.pdbx_seq_one_letter_code
_entity_poly.pdbx_strand_id
1 'polypeptide(L)'
;MEFFAQTLSADPGLVGWWGWDLVLNEIDTERVLIGCAGFNGYPDTKGNLLLGYCVLDDYQGKGYATEAVGGLLSWAFEQPQVV
;
A
#
# COMPACT_ATOMS: atom_id res chain seq x y z
N MET A 1 -8.06 13.54 -1.36
CA MET A 1 -7.07 13.12 -2.39
C MET A 1 -6.05 14.20 -2.72
N GLU A 2 -6.37 15.50 -2.66
CA GLU A 2 -5.41 16.59 -2.99
C GLU A 2 -4.10 16.54 -2.19
N PHE A 3 -4.16 16.20 -0.89
CA PHE A 3 -2.97 16.05 -0.07
C PHE A 3 -1.96 15.05 -0.65
N PHE A 4 -2.40 13.84 -1.04
CA PHE A 4 -1.50 12.82 -1.58
C PHE A 4 -0.90 13.24 -2.92
N ALA A 5 -1.72 13.83 -3.81
CA ALA A 5 -1.26 14.32 -5.10
C ALA A 5 -0.23 15.45 -4.95
N GLN A 6 -0.46 16.39 -4.03
CA GLN A 6 0.48 17.47 -3.73
C GLN A 6 1.77 16.94 -3.11
N THR A 7 1.68 16.02 -2.15
CA THR A 7 2.85 15.38 -1.53
C THR A 7 3.72 14.66 -2.56
N LEU A 8 3.12 13.85 -3.44
CA LEU A 8 3.85 13.16 -4.52
C LEU A 8 4.38 14.12 -5.59
N SER A 9 3.67 15.21 -5.87
CA SER A 9 4.16 16.24 -6.82
C SER A 9 5.35 17.00 -6.26
N ALA A 10 5.39 17.22 -4.94
CA ALA A 10 6.49 17.90 -4.26
C ALA A 10 7.73 17.00 -4.11
N ASP A 11 7.53 15.70 -3.88
CA ASP A 11 8.60 14.71 -3.87
C ASP A 11 8.18 13.41 -4.58
N PRO A 12 8.55 13.25 -5.87
CA PRO A 12 8.27 12.04 -6.63
C PRO A 12 8.98 10.78 -6.10
N GLY A 13 10.01 10.91 -5.26
CA GLY A 13 10.68 9.77 -4.63
C GLY A 13 9.78 9.03 -3.62
N LEU A 14 8.68 9.65 -3.19
CA LEU A 14 7.68 9.07 -2.30
C LEU A 14 6.75 8.05 -2.99
N VAL A 15 6.88 7.83 -4.31
CA VAL A 15 6.15 6.76 -5.01
C VAL A 15 6.48 5.41 -4.36
N GLY A 16 5.44 4.64 -4.02
CA GLY A 16 5.55 3.37 -3.30
C GLY A 16 5.55 3.51 -1.77
N TRP A 17 5.86 4.69 -1.22
CA TRP A 17 5.93 4.95 0.23
C TRP A 17 4.65 5.54 0.83
N TRP A 18 3.58 5.65 0.05
CA TRP A 18 2.28 6.15 0.49
C TRP A 18 1.17 5.15 0.18
N GLY A 19 0.03 5.59 -0.36
CA GLY A 19 -1.14 4.76 -0.60
C GLY A 19 -1.00 3.87 -1.82
N TRP A 20 -1.47 2.64 -1.65
CA TRP A 20 -1.66 1.61 -2.65
C TRP A 20 -3.14 1.25 -2.66
N ASP A 21 -3.73 1.20 -3.85
CA ASP A 21 -5.10 0.73 -4.04
C ASP A 21 -5.10 -0.79 -4.15
N LEU A 22 -5.99 -1.44 -3.39
CA LEU A 22 -6.19 -2.88 -3.47
C LEU A 22 -7.28 -3.16 -4.50
N VAL A 23 -6.88 -3.67 -5.66
CA VAL A 23 -7.78 -3.95 -6.77
C VAL A 23 -7.93 -5.47 -6.94
N LEU A 24 -9.13 -5.97 -6.70
CA LEU A 24 -9.48 -7.35 -7.00
C LEU A 24 -9.59 -7.51 -8.52
N ASN A 25 -8.83 -8.47 -9.05
CA ASN A 25 -8.73 -8.74 -10.48
C ASN A 25 -9.01 -10.22 -10.73
N GLU A 26 -10.30 -10.59 -10.72
CA GLU A 26 -10.77 -11.93 -11.03
C GLU A 26 -10.96 -12.12 -12.55
N ILE A 27 -10.79 -13.35 -13.03
CA ILE A 27 -10.90 -13.69 -14.46
C ILE A 27 -12.32 -13.42 -14.94
N ASP A 28 -12.46 -12.82 -16.13
CA ASP A 28 -13.74 -12.50 -16.79
C ASP A 28 -14.70 -11.61 -15.97
N THR A 29 -14.16 -10.84 -15.01
CA THR A 29 -14.90 -9.86 -14.22
C THR A 29 -14.31 -8.46 -14.37
N GLU A 30 -15.11 -7.44 -14.02
CA GLU A 30 -14.58 -6.09 -13.89
C GLU A 30 -13.64 -5.98 -12.67
N ARG A 31 -12.62 -5.14 -12.79
CA ARG A 31 -11.72 -4.84 -11.67
C ARG A 31 -12.47 -4.05 -10.61
N VAL A 32 -12.36 -4.49 -9.36
CA VAL A 32 -13.06 -3.85 -8.24
C VAL A 32 -12.04 -3.33 -7.22
N LEU A 33 -12.19 -2.07 -6.83
CA LEU A 33 -11.45 -1.52 -5.70
C LEU A 33 -12.03 -2.10 -4.39
N ILE A 34 -11.22 -2.86 -3.66
CA ILE A 34 -11.65 -3.57 -2.44
C ILE A 34 -11.04 -3.01 -1.16
N GLY A 35 -10.16 -2.02 -1.27
CA GLY A 35 -9.50 -1.42 -0.12
C GLY A 35 -8.27 -0.61 -0.50
N CYS A 36 -7.48 -0.29 0.51
CA CYS A 36 -6.19 0.38 0.35
C CYS A 36 -5.21 -0.11 1.40
N ALA A 37 -3.92 0.02 1.11
CA ALA A 37 -2.85 -0.22 2.06
C ALA A 37 -1.68 0.70 1.76
N GLY A 38 -0.64 0.68 2.59
CA GLY A 38 0.57 1.43 2.32
C GLY A 38 1.26 1.94 3.57
N PHE A 39 2.16 2.88 3.36
CA PHE A 39 2.98 3.47 4.40
C PHE A 39 2.62 4.95 4.63
N ASN A 40 3.33 5.60 5.54
CA ASN A 40 3.17 7.01 5.88
C ASN A 40 4.37 7.88 5.44
N GLY A 41 5.07 7.47 4.39
CA GLY A 41 6.29 8.10 3.88
C GLY A 41 7.52 7.19 3.96
N TYR A 42 8.70 7.79 3.78
CA TYR A 42 9.96 7.06 3.85
C TYR A 42 10.17 6.35 5.20
N PRO A 43 11.04 5.32 5.23
CA PRO A 43 11.51 4.75 6.47
C PRO A 43 12.15 5.81 7.37
N ASP A 44 12.03 5.64 8.68
CA ASP A 44 12.71 6.50 9.64
C ASP A 44 14.24 6.30 9.60
N THR A 45 14.99 7.05 10.41
CA THR A 45 16.46 6.97 10.44
C THR A 45 17.01 5.60 10.90
N LYS A 46 16.15 4.73 11.41
CA LYS A 46 16.47 3.36 11.82
C LYS A 46 15.98 2.33 10.80
N GLY A 47 15.32 2.76 9.72
CA GLY A 47 14.74 1.91 8.69
C GLY A 47 13.34 1.38 9.01
N ASN A 48 12.66 1.89 10.05
CA ASN A 48 11.32 1.43 10.40
C ASN A 48 10.26 2.13 9.55
N LEU A 49 9.16 1.43 9.30
CA LEU A 49 7.98 1.93 8.60
C LEU A 49 6.72 1.73 9.43
N LEU A 50 5.75 2.62 9.26
CA LEU A 50 4.37 2.37 9.70
C LEU A 50 3.56 1.91 8.49
N LEU A 51 3.00 0.70 8.58
CA LEU A 51 2.08 0.16 7.58
C LEU A 51 0.64 0.29 8.07
N GLY A 52 -0.24 0.79 7.22
CA GLY A 52 -1.69 0.76 7.40
C GLY A 52 -2.37 -0.01 6.28
N TYR A 53 -3.51 -0.64 6.58
CA TYR A 53 -4.37 -1.27 5.58
C TYR A 53 -5.85 -1.14 5.96
N CYS A 54 -6.70 -1.20 4.95
CA CYS A 54 -8.15 -1.25 5.06
C CYS A 54 -8.70 -2.14 3.94
N VAL A 55 -9.63 -3.03 4.29
CA VAL A 55 -10.38 -3.83 3.34
C VAL A 55 -11.86 -3.55 3.60
N LEU A 56 -12.61 -3.26 2.54
CA LEU A 56 -14.05 -2.99 2.62
C LEU A 56 -14.79 -4.22 3.18
N ASP A 57 -15.85 -3.98 3.95
CA ASP A 57 -16.54 -5.01 4.74
C ASP A 57 -16.94 -6.26 3.94
N ASP A 58 -17.46 -6.08 2.71
CA ASP A 58 -17.87 -7.18 1.82
C ASP A 58 -16.72 -8.11 1.36
N TYR A 59 -15.48 -7.66 1.57
CA TYR A 59 -14.25 -8.35 1.17
C TYR A 59 -13.40 -8.81 2.36
N GLN A 60 -13.82 -8.52 3.59
CA GLN A 60 -13.15 -9.02 4.79
C GLN A 60 -13.35 -10.54 4.97
N GLY A 61 -12.49 -11.16 5.77
CA GLY A 61 -12.55 -12.61 6.06
C GLY A 61 -12.10 -13.53 4.91
N LYS A 62 -11.70 -12.97 3.76
CA LYS A 62 -11.28 -13.72 2.55
C LYS A 62 -9.76 -13.81 2.37
N GLY A 63 -8.97 -13.22 3.26
CA GLY A 63 -7.50 -13.26 3.22
C GLY A 63 -6.83 -12.12 2.43
N TYR A 64 -7.59 -11.24 1.77
CA TYR A 64 -7.02 -10.15 0.95
C TYR A 64 -6.11 -9.19 1.72
N ALA A 65 -6.43 -8.90 3.00
CA ALA A 65 -5.54 -8.07 3.83
C ALA A 65 -4.16 -8.72 4.00
N THR A 66 -4.13 -10.03 4.25
CA THR A 66 -2.88 -10.79 4.41
C THR A 66 -2.06 -10.79 3.13
N GLU A 67 -2.70 -11.01 1.99
CA GLU A 67 -2.04 -10.96 0.68
C GLU A 67 -1.47 -9.57 0.39
N ALA A 68 -2.28 -8.53 0.55
CA ALA A 68 -1.87 -7.14 0.32
C ALA A 68 -0.70 -6.72 1.21
N VAL A 69 -0.78 -6.99 2.52
CA VAL A 69 0.29 -6.69 3.47
C VAL A 69 1.54 -7.50 3.15
N GLY A 70 1.40 -8.78 2.81
CA GLY A 70 2.53 -9.63 2.43
C GLY A 70 3.25 -9.12 1.18
N GLY A 71 2.51 -8.65 0.17
CA GLY A 71 3.06 -8.03 -1.03
C GLY A 71 3.80 -6.73 -0.73
N LEU A 72 3.21 -5.85 0.08
CA LEU A 72 3.84 -4.60 0.49
C LEU A 72 5.11 -4.81 1.32
N LEU A 73 5.11 -5.76 2.25
CA LEU A 73 6.30 -6.10 3.02
C LEU A 73 7.40 -6.67 2.12
N SER A 74 7.06 -7.55 1.18
CA SER A 74 8.00 -8.08 0.20
C SER A 74 8.66 -6.95 -0.59
N TRP A 75 7.87 -6.00 -1.11
CA TRP A 75 8.39 -4.82 -1.81
C TRP A 75 9.25 -3.93 -0.91
N ALA A 76 8.84 -3.69 0.34
CA ALA A 76 9.56 -2.81 1.26
C ALA A 76 10.93 -3.39 1.64
N PHE A 77 11.01 -4.70 1.89
CA PHE A 77 12.27 -5.36 2.23
C PHE A 77 13.25 -5.52 1.05
N GLU A 78 12.80 -5.29 -0.19
CA GLU A 78 13.71 -5.14 -1.33
C GLU A 78 14.45 -3.79 -1.33
N GLN A 79 14.01 -2.83 -0.51
CA GLN A 79 14.61 -1.50 -0.43
C GLN A 79 15.76 -1.48 0.60
N PRO A 80 16.95 -0.96 0.26
CA PRO A 80 18.15 -1.08 1.10
C PRO A 80 18.06 -0.32 2.43
N GLN A 81 17.15 0.66 2.52
CA GLN A 81 16.95 1.48 3.73
C GLN A 81 15.95 0.88 4.74
N VAL A 82 15.33 -0.26 4.45
CA VAL A 82 14.32 -0.90 5.33
C VAL A 82 14.97 -2.05 6.10
N VAL A 83 14.59 -2.22 7.38
CA VAL A 83 15.12 -3.26 8.28
C VAL A 83 14.04 -4.17 8.84
#